data_AF-A0A1Q3MSQ2-F1
#
_entry.id   AF-A0A1Q3MSQ2-F1
#
_cell.length_a   1.000
_cell.length_b   1.000
_cell.length_c   1.000
_cell.angle_alpha   90.00
_cell.angle_beta   90.00
_cell.angle_gamma   90.00
#
_symmetry.space_group_name_H-M   'P 1'
#
loop_
_entity.id
_entity.type
_entity.pdbx_description
1 polymer ?
#
loop_
_entity_poly.entity_id
_entity_poly.type
_entity_poly.pdbx_seq_one_letter_code
_entity_poly.pdbx_strand_id
1 'polypeptide(L)'
;SKDLAVNSVNAGGTVINSTGLSFVDGSGNVVANSPSISKTGINAGNNKITNVAKGDVNSTSTDAINGSQLFAVGDGVKNIIGGTTTYDPNTGKFTNNNIGNTGESTIHDAIKSINDTAQNANKGWNLTTNGQNSSQVKPTDTVDFANKDGNIKVNNTGNNVTVDLAKDIKVDSVQAGNTTINNNGLTIKDGPSVTQAGIDAGSKKITNVADGSIAQNSKDAVNGSQLHNMLGDGAFVGGDGSTIVNIGGTGETNINDAIKSINQKAGQHTTVKAGQNMTVVASTNSTGGTEYTVATADDVTFKNVTAQNIKADNVTVGDVQITKAGINAGNKVITNVSDGAVNSTSKEAVNGSQLNTSNQYITSSLGGGAKYENGKFTPPTYNVNNGSYNNVGDALGALNQANIDLGNKIEQVFYNTNNRIDSLEEKMSAGIAANAALEQAPYVPGKVSLAV
;
A
#
# COMPACT_ATOMS: atom_id res chain seq x y z
N SER A 1 120.78 -130.26 -11.96
CA SER A 1 119.65 -129.34 -12.20
C SER A 1 118.56 -129.65 -11.18
N LYS A 2 117.94 -128.64 -10.54
CA LYS A 2 116.73 -128.79 -9.71
C LYS A 2 115.43 -128.52 -10.51
N ASP A 3 115.57 -128.25 -11.81
CA ASP A 3 114.46 -127.94 -12.70
C ASP A 3 114.03 -129.20 -13.46
N LEU A 4 112.75 -129.54 -13.36
CA LEU A 4 112.13 -130.63 -14.10
C LEU A 4 111.55 -130.08 -15.41
N ALA A 5 112.15 -130.42 -16.54
CA ALA A 5 111.67 -130.01 -17.87
C ALA A 5 110.71 -131.07 -18.43
N VAL A 6 109.43 -130.72 -18.50
CA VAL A 6 108.37 -131.60 -19.00
C VAL A 6 107.41 -130.78 -19.88
N ASN A 7 106.87 -131.40 -20.93
CA ASN A 7 105.96 -130.73 -21.87
C ASN A 7 104.60 -130.41 -21.24
N SER A 8 104.16 -131.23 -20.28
CA SER A 8 102.98 -130.99 -19.46
C SER A 8 103.11 -131.67 -18.11
N VAL A 9 102.51 -131.07 -17.08
CA VAL A 9 102.29 -131.69 -15.77
C VAL A 9 100.79 -131.80 -15.56
N ASN A 10 100.27 -133.02 -15.40
CA ASN A 10 98.89 -133.28 -15.00
C ASN A 10 98.87 -133.71 -13.53
N ALA A 11 98.32 -132.87 -12.67
CA ALA A 11 98.23 -133.10 -11.23
C ALA A 11 96.78 -133.42 -10.81
N GLY A 12 96.16 -134.39 -11.49
CA GLY A 12 94.88 -134.98 -11.07
C GLY A 12 93.75 -133.95 -10.92
N GLY A 13 93.55 -133.13 -11.96
CA GLY A 13 92.52 -132.08 -12.00
C GLY A 13 93.03 -130.71 -12.45
N THR A 14 94.35 -130.54 -12.60
CA THR A 14 94.98 -129.37 -13.23
C THR A 14 96.08 -129.80 -14.19
N VAL A 15 96.22 -129.07 -15.29
CA VAL A 15 97.30 -129.23 -16.26
C VAL A 15 98.06 -127.92 -16.38
N ILE A 16 99.39 -128.01 -16.31
CA ILE A 16 100.31 -126.93 -16.68
C ILE A 16 101.04 -127.37 -17.95
N ASN A 17 100.96 -126.57 -19.01
CA ASN A 17 101.64 -126.82 -20.28
C ASN A 17 102.03 -125.49 -20.98
N SER A 18 102.40 -125.56 -22.26
CA SER A 18 102.83 -124.38 -23.05
C SER A 18 101.77 -123.30 -23.23
N THR A 19 100.48 -123.61 -23.02
CA THR A 19 99.37 -122.65 -23.09
C THR A 19 99.06 -122.01 -21.74
N GLY A 20 99.51 -122.61 -20.63
CA GLY A 20 99.38 -122.08 -19.28
C GLY A 20 98.93 -123.12 -18.25
N LEU A 21 98.29 -122.65 -17.17
CA LEU A 21 97.65 -123.47 -16.12
C LEU A 21 96.14 -123.51 -16.38
N SER A 22 95.55 -124.71 -16.41
CA SER A 22 94.09 -124.92 -16.57
C SER A 22 93.60 -126.05 -15.67
N PHE A 23 92.36 -126.00 -15.20
CA PHE A 23 91.72 -127.18 -14.59
C PHE A 23 91.22 -128.12 -15.68
N VAL A 24 91.40 -129.42 -15.48
CA VAL A 24 91.03 -130.47 -16.44
C VAL A 24 90.18 -131.56 -15.79
N ASP A 25 89.34 -132.23 -16.57
CA ASP A 25 88.60 -133.41 -16.13
C ASP A 25 89.50 -134.65 -16.02
N GLY A 26 88.92 -135.79 -15.62
CA GLY A 26 89.64 -137.06 -15.52
C GLY A 26 90.20 -137.58 -16.85
N SER A 27 89.75 -137.02 -17.98
CA SER A 27 90.21 -137.32 -19.33
C SER A 27 91.23 -136.30 -19.85
N GLY A 28 91.59 -135.28 -19.06
CA GLY A 28 92.56 -134.25 -19.42
C GLY A 28 92.02 -133.09 -20.26
N ASN A 29 90.71 -133.01 -20.49
CA ASN A 29 90.09 -131.89 -21.21
C ASN A 29 89.88 -130.71 -20.27
N VAL A 30 90.05 -129.48 -20.75
CA VAL A 30 89.81 -128.27 -19.95
C VAL A 30 88.37 -128.26 -19.45
N VAL A 31 88.20 -128.10 -18.14
CA VAL A 31 86.88 -127.93 -17.53
C VAL A 31 86.35 -126.57 -17.96
N ALA A 32 85.21 -126.56 -18.66
CA ALA A 32 84.56 -125.32 -19.07
C ALA A 32 84.23 -124.44 -17.85
N ASN A 33 84.40 -123.13 -17.98
CA ASN A 33 84.19 -122.16 -16.89
C ASN A 33 85.01 -122.45 -15.62
N SER A 34 86.19 -123.07 -15.76
CA SER A 34 87.16 -123.16 -14.68
C SER A 34 88.19 -122.03 -14.77
N PRO A 35 88.82 -121.64 -13.64
CA PRO A 35 89.90 -120.67 -13.68
C PRO A 35 91.10 -121.15 -14.51
N SER A 36 91.82 -120.24 -15.16
CA SER A 36 93.06 -120.55 -15.87
C SER A 36 94.00 -119.36 -15.88
N ILE A 37 95.28 -119.63 -16.08
CA ILE A 37 96.34 -118.62 -16.27
C ILE A 37 97.00 -118.93 -17.60
N SER A 38 97.05 -117.96 -18.50
CA SER A 38 97.74 -118.08 -19.79
C SER A 38 98.75 -116.94 -19.97
N LYS A 39 99.50 -116.97 -21.07
CA LYS A 39 100.42 -115.87 -21.44
C LYS A 39 99.72 -114.53 -21.67
N THR A 40 98.41 -114.52 -21.86
CA THR A 40 97.61 -113.31 -22.11
C THR A 40 96.87 -112.81 -20.88
N GLY A 41 96.93 -113.51 -19.74
CA GLY A 41 96.31 -113.07 -18.50
C GLY A 41 95.65 -114.20 -17.70
N ILE A 42 94.80 -113.80 -16.76
CA ILE A 42 94.08 -114.69 -15.85
C ILE A 42 92.61 -114.73 -16.28
N ASN A 43 92.03 -115.92 -16.40
CA ASN A 43 90.60 -116.12 -16.58
C ASN A 43 90.03 -116.76 -15.30
N ALA A 44 89.00 -116.16 -14.70
CA ALA A 44 88.38 -116.69 -13.49
C ALA A 44 87.34 -117.79 -13.77
N GLY A 45 87.02 -118.08 -15.02
CA GLY A 45 85.98 -119.05 -15.38
C GLY A 45 84.60 -118.64 -14.90
N ASN A 46 84.23 -117.36 -14.98
CA ASN A 46 82.98 -116.81 -14.44
C ASN A 46 82.81 -116.93 -12.91
N ASN A 47 83.87 -117.28 -12.17
CA ASN A 47 83.85 -117.29 -10.71
C ASN A 47 84.21 -115.92 -10.13
N LYS A 48 83.68 -115.61 -8.93
CA LYS A 48 84.10 -114.44 -8.16
C LYS A 48 85.53 -114.64 -7.68
N ILE A 49 86.40 -113.66 -7.94
CA ILE A 49 87.74 -113.62 -7.36
C ILE A 49 87.63 -112.97 -5.97
N THR A 50 87.91 -113.72 -4.92
CA THR A 50 87.92 -113.23 -3.53
C THR A 50 89.36 -112.92 -3.08
N ASN A 51 89.50 -112.19 -1.96
CA ASN A 51 90.78 -111.79 -1.37
C ASN A 51 91.65 -110.87 -2.24
N VAL A 52 91.05 -110.15 -3.17
CA VAL A 52 91.74 -109.08 -3.93
C VAL A 52 91.95 -107.89 -3.00
N ALA A 53 93.21 -107.55 -2.71
CA ALA A 53 93.58 -106.33 -1.98
C ALA A 53 93.12 -105.08 -2.76
N LYS A 54 93.13 -103.90 -2.13
CA LYS A 54 92.87 -102.67 -2.88
C LYS A 54 94.03 -102.45 -3.86
N GLY A 55 93.73 -102.36 -5.15
CA GLY A 55 94.72 -101.98 -6.16
C GLY A 55 94.97 -100.47 -6.14
N ASP A 56 96.07 -100.02 -6.73
CA ASP A 56 96.30 -98.58 -6.86
C ASP A 56 95.31 -97.94 -7.85
N VAL A 57 94.77 -96.75 -7.52
CA VAL A 57 93.88 -95.98 -8.41
C VAL A 57 94.61 -94.72 -8.87
N ASN A 58 95.29 -94.83 -10.00
CA ASN A 58 95.98 -93.73 -10.67
C ASN A 58 96.01 -93.96 -12.20
N SER A 59 96.45 -92.96 -12.97
CA SER A 59 96.37 -92.98 -14.45
C SER A 59 97.22 -94.06 -15.14
N THR A 60 98.13 -94.73 -14.43
CA THR A 60 99.03 -95.75 -14.99
C THR A 60 98.83 -97.14 -14.38
N SER A 61 97.89 -97.29 -13.45
CA SER A 61 97.69 -98.55 -12.73
C SER A 61 97.18 -99.65 -13.65
N THR A 62 97.75 -100.84 -13.49
CA THR A 62 97.28 -102.08 -14.11
C THR A 62 96.74 -103.06 -13.07
N ASP A 63 96.57 -102.60 -11.82
CA ASP A 63 96.12 -103.45 -10.71
C ASP A 63 94.65 -103.83 -10.83
N ALA A 64 94.30 -105.00 -10.31
CA ALA A 64 92.90 -105.35 -10.07
C ALA A 64 92.36 -104.52 -8.90
N ILE A 65 91.22 -103.85 -9.09
CA ILE A 65 90.49 -103.16 -8.02
C ILE A 65 89.46 -104.08 -7.37
N ASN A 66 89.16 -103.86 -6.09
CA ASN A 66 88.12 -104.61 -5.38
C ASN A 66 86.83 -103.79 -5.16
N GLY A 67 85.76 -104.46 -4.74
CA GLY A 67 84.45 -103.84 -4.55
C GLY A 67 84.43 -102.67 -3.55
N SER A 68 85.34 -102.64 -2.57
CA SER A 68 85.40 -101.51 -1.61
C SER A 68 85.83 -100.19 -2.27
N GLN A 69 86.63 -100.25 -3.33
CA GLN A 69 87.08 -99.07 -4.07
C GLN A 69 85.96 -98.53 -4.96
N LEU A 70 85.23 -99.41 -5.64
CA LEU A 70 84.05 -99.03 -6.42
C LEU A 70 82.93 -98.49 -5.53
N PHE A 71 82.72 -99.09 -4.35
CA PHE A 71 81.77 -98.60 -3.34
C PHE A 71 82.10 -97.17 -2.90
N ALA A 72 83.38 -96.88 -2.61
CA ALA A 72 83.81 -95.54 -2.19
C ALA A 72 83.53 -94.48 -3.26
N VAL A 73 83.72 -94.82 -4.54
CA VAL A 73 83.33 -93.93 -5.66
C VAL A 73 81.81 -93.69 -5.66
N GLY A 74 81.01 -94.76 -5.50
CA GLY A 74 79.56 -94.66 -5.45
C GLY A 74 79.05 -93.80 -4.29
N ASP A 75 79.56 -94.02 -3.07
CA ASP A 75 79.19 -93.20 -1.91
C ASP A 75 79.66 -91.74 -2.06
N GLY A 76 80.82 -91.52 -2.70
CA GLY A 76 81.29 -90.18 -3.06
C GLY A 76 80.32 -89.43 -3.98
N VAL A 77 79.86 -90.06 -5.06
CA VAL A 77 78.87 -89.48 -5.98
C VAL A 77 77.54 -89.18 -5.27
N LYS A 78 77.06 -90.10 -4.44
CA LYS A 78 75.87 -89.89 -3.60
C LYS A 78 75.99 -88.61 -2.76
N ASN A 79 77.13 -88.39 -2.12
CA ASN A 79 77.37 -87.22 -1.27
C ASN A 79 77.49 -85.92 -2.08
N ILE A 80 78.05 -85.96 -3.30
CA ILE A 80 78.09 -84.82 -4.22
C ILE A 80 76.69 -84.38 -4.63
N ILE A 81 75.79 -85.32 -4.96
CA ILE A 81 74.38 -85.02 -5.26
C ILE A 81 73.67 -84.51 -3.99
N GLY A 82 74.00 -85.10 -2.83
CA GLY A 82 73.54 -84.66 -1.51
C GLY A 82 72.07 -84.99 -1.24
N GLY A 83 71.49 -84.29 -0.27
CA GLY A 83 70.08 -84.45 0.11
C GLY A 83 69.71 -85.87 0.54
N THR A 84 68.59 -86.37 0.01
CA THR A 84 68.06 -87.71 0.29
C THR A 84 68.60 -88.79 -0.67
N THR A 85 69.69 -88.52 -1.40
CA THR A 85 70.25 -89.48 -2.36
C THR A 85 70.69 -90.76 -1.66
N THR A 86 70.23 -91.89 -2.20
CA THR A 86 70.67 -93.23 -1.81
C THR A 86 71.46 -93.87 -2.94
N TYR A 87 72.45 -94.68 -2.59
CA TYR A 87 73.26 -95.48 -3.51
C TYR A 87 73.11 -96.95 -3.11
N ASP A 88 72.61 -97.77 -4.04
CA ASP A 88 72.56 -99.22 -3.87
C ASP A 88 73.81 -99.86 -4.50
N PRO A 89 74.76 -100.37 -3.68
CA PRO A 89 76.00 -100.92 -4.20
C PRO A 89 75.85 -102.26 -4.92
N ASN A 90 74.72 -102.95 -4.76
CA ASN A 90 74.48 -104.22 -5.45
C ASN A 90 74.04 -104.02 -6.90
N THR A 91 73.31 -102.93 -7.17
CA THR A 91 72.79 -102.60 -8.50
C THR A 91 73.53 -101.45 -9.17
N GLY A 92 74.32 -100.68 -8.41
CA GLY A 92 74.97 -99.46 -8.88
C GLY A 92 74.01 -98.28 -9.02
N LYS A 93 72.74 -98.42 -8.59
CA LYS A 93 71.69 -97.43 -8.81
C LYS A 93 71.72 -96.32 -7.76
N PHE A 94 71.60 -95.08 -8.23
CA PHE A 94 71.33 -93.90 -7.40
C PHE A 94 69.83 -93.59 -7.41
N THR A 95 69.26 -93.27 -6.24
CA THR A 95 67.85 -92.88 -6.13
C THR A 95 67.73 -91.59 -5.32
N ASN A 96 67.14 -90.57 -5.92
CA ASN A 96 66.68 -89.34 -5.29
C ASN A 96 65.43 -88.89 -6.06
N ASN A 97 64.38 -88.47 -5.37
CA ASN A 97 63.13 -87.99 -5.96
C ASN A 97 62.86 -86.51 -5.65
N ASN A 98 63.82 -85.82 -5.04
CA ASN A 98 63.64 -84.47 -4.55
C ASN A 98 65.00 -83.74 -4.42
N ILE A 99 65.80 -83.76 -5.49
CA ILE A 99 67.11 -83.09 -5.51
C ILE A 99 66.87 -81.59 -5.26
N GLY A 100 67.50 -81.03 -4.23
CA GLY A 100 67.37 -79.60 -3.90
C GLY A 100 65.97 -79.16 -3.49
N ASN A 101 65.09 -80.08 -3.03
CA ASN A 101 63.69 -79.81 -2.70
C ASN A 101 62.81 -79.36 -3.87
N THR A 102 63.18 -79.69 -5.11
CA THR A 102 62.45 -79.27 -6.31
C THR A 102 61.35 -80.26 -6.74
N GLY A 103 61.26 -81.42 -6.11
CA GLY A 103 60.42 -82.55 -6.52
C GLY A 103 60.98 -83.38 -7.68
N GLU A 104 62.23 -83.13 -8.10
CA GLU A 104 62.82 -83.73 -9.30
C GLU A 104 63.87 -84.80 -8.98
N SER A 105 64.02 -85.77 -9.88
CA SER A 105 64.90 -86.93 -9.71
C SER A 105 66.24 -86.84 -10.45
N THR A 106 66.43 -85.82 -11.28
CA THR A 106 67.68 -85.54 -11.98
C THR A 106 68.18 -84.12 -11.65
N ILE A 107 69.49 -83.91 -11.71
CA ILE A 107 70.09 -82.58 -11.47
C ILE A 107 69.61 -81.58 -12.52
N HIS A 108 69.46 -82.00 -13.78
CA HIS A 108 69.03 -81.13 -14.86
C HIS A 108 67.60 -80.62 -14.62
N ASP A 109 66.68 -81.52 -14.29
CA ASP A 109 65.27 -81.16 -14.07
C ASP A 109 65.12 -80.29 -12.81
N ALA A 110 65.89 -80.58 -11.75
CA ALA A 110 65.90 -79.73 -10.55
C ALA A 110 66.35 -78.30 -10.86
N ILE A 111 67.44 -78.13 -11.62
CA ILE A 111 67.92 -76.81 -12.05
C ILE A 111 66.88 -76.13 -12.97
N LYS A 112 66.28 -76.88 -13.89
CA LYS A 112 65.23 -76.37 -14.79
C LYS A 112 64.02 -75.88 -13.99
N SER A 113 63.56 -76.63 -12.99
CA SER A 113 62.43 -76.27 -12.11
C SER A 113 62.69 -74.95 -11.36
N ILE A 114 63.90 -74.77 -10.83
CA ILE A 114 64.32 -73.52 -10.18
C ILE A 114 64.36 -72.37 -11.19
N ASN A 115 64.93 -72.59 -12.37
CA ASN A 115 64.99 -71.59 -13.42
C ASN A 115 63.59 -71.17 -13.91
N ASP A 116 62.68 -72.13 -14.11
CA ASP A 116 61.30 -71.84 -14.52
C ASP A 116 60.56 -71.05 -13.44
N THR A 117 60.74 -71.41 -12.16
CA THR A 117 60.23 -70.63 -11.02
C THR A 117 60.76 -69.19 -11.03
N ALA A 118 62.06 -69.00 -11.20
CA ALA A 118 62.68 -67.68 -11.24
C ALA A 118 62.18 -66.85 -12.44
N GLN A 119 62.08 -67.46 -13.63
CA GLN A 119 61.56 -66.79 -14.82
C GLN A 119 60.09 -66.43 -14.68
N ASN A 120 59.28 -67.28 -14.04
CA ASN A 120 57.88 -66.97 -13.75
C ASN A 120 57.74 -65.82 -12.75
N ALA A 121 58.55 -65.80 -11.68
CA ALA A 121 58.57 -64.67 -10.74
C ALA A 121 58.99 -63.36 -11.43
N ASN A 122 59.88 -63.43 -12.43
CA ASN A 122 60.35 -62.28 -13.20
C ASN A 122 59.35 -61.74 -14.24
N LYS A 123 58.23 -62.43 -14.50
CA LYS A 123 57.22 -61.96 -15.48
C LYS A 123 56.39 -60.77 -14.98
N GLY A 124 56.30 -60.52 -13.68
CA GLY A 124 55.47 -59.44 -13.16
C GLY A 124 53.98 -59.58 -13.53
N TRP A 125 53.26 -58.46 -13.65
CA TRP A 125 51.82 -58.42 -13.96
C TRP A 125 51.49 -57.30 -14.96
N ASN A 126 50.35 -57.40 -15.66
CA ASN A 126 49.94 -56.38 -16.64
C ASN A 126 48.98 -55.36 -16.02
N LEU A 127 49.28 -54.07 -16.16
CA LEU A 127 48.41 -52.95 -15.81
C LEU A 127 47.66 -52.47 -17.06
N THR A 128 46.34 -52.31 -16.95
CA THR A 128 45.50 -51.67 -17.97
C THR A 128 44.65 -50.59 -17.33
N THR A 129 44.30 -49.56 -18.11
CA THR A 129 43.41 -48.48 -17.68
C THR A 129 42.19 -48.45 -18.59
N ASN A 130 40.99 -48.64 -18.03
CA ASN A 130 39.72 -48.68 -18.78
C ASN A 130 39.74 -49.71 -19.94
N GLY A 131 40.42 -50.85 -19.75
CA GLY A 131 40.56 -51.88 -20.78
C GLY A 131 41.53 -51.54 -21.92
N GLN A 132 42.32 -50.47 -21.79
CA GLN A 132 43.30 -49.99 -22.78
C GLN A 132 44.70 -49.87 -22.17
N ASN A 133 45.71 -49.56 -23.00
CA ASN A 133 47.10 -49.25 -22.60
C ASN A 133 47.77 -50.32 -21.71
N SER A 134 47.74 -51.58 -22.16
CA SER A 134 48.40 -52.68 -21.44
C SER A 134 49.91 -52.47 -21.34
N SER A 135 50.43 -52.48 -20.11
CA SER A 135 51.86 -52.39 -19.82
C SER A 135 52.23 -53.42 -18.75
N GLN A 136 53.39 -54.04 -18.90
CA GLN A 136 53.89 -55.02 -17.93
C GLN A 136 54.66 -54.29 -16.83
N VAL A 137 54.26 -54.54 -15.57
CA VAL A 137 54.92 -54.08 -14.35
C VAL A 137 55.81 -55.23 -13.86
N LYS A 138 57.12 -55.08 -14.02
CA LYS A 138 58.12 -56.06 -13.60
C LYS A 138 58.39 -55.98 -12.10
N PRO A 139 59.01 -57.02 -11.49
CA PRO A 139 59.56 -56.89 -10.16
C PRO A 139 60.51 -55.69 -10.11
N THR A 140 60.34 -54.80 -9.12
CA THR A 140 61.02 -53.51 -8.92
C THR A 140 60.42 -52.29 -9.65
N ASP A 141 59.48 -52.47 -10.58
CA ASP A 141 58.78 -51.33 -11.18
C ASP A 141 57.87 -50.65 -10.14
N THR A 142 57.67 -49.34 -10.30
CA THR A 142 56.77 -48.54 -9.46
C THR A 142 55.55 -48.11 -10.27
N VAL A 143 54.35 -48.31 -9.70
CA VAL A 143 53.11 -47.73 -10.22
C VAL A 143 52.71 -46.59 -9.29
N ASP A 144 52.62 -45.38 -9.84
CA ASP A 144 52.22 -44.19 -9.11
C ASP A 144 50.74 -43.86 -9.39
N PHE A 145 49.94 -43.79 -8.35
CA PHE A 145 48.52 -43.39 -8.42
C PHE A 145 48.39 -41.90 -8.09
N ALA A 146 48.64 -41.05 -9.09
CA ALA A 146 48.62 -39.60 -8.93
C ALA A 146 47.31 -38.95 -9.39
N ASN A 147 46.87 -37.93 -8.66
CA ASN A 147 45.80 -37.00 -9.06
C ASN A 147 46.32 -35.56 -8.93
N LYS A 148 46.27 -34.78 -10.01
CA LYS A 148 46.89 -33.44 -10.08
C LYS A 148 45.92 -32.29 -9.84
N ASP A 149 44.63 -32.50 -10.05
CA ASP A 149 43.60 -31.45 -9.87
C ASP A 149 43.16 -31.30 -8.41
N GLY A 150 43.47 -32.29 -7.56
CA GLY A 150 43.17 -32.30 -6.13
C GLY A 150 41.74 -32.73 -5.81
N ASN A 151 40.94 -33.12 -6.81
CA ASN A 151 39.55 -33.53 -6.62
C ASN A 151 39.45 -34.96 -6.05
N ILE A 152 40.44 -35.81 -6.34
CA ILE A 152 40.52 -37.18 -5.82
C ILE A 152 41.71 -37.29 -4.88
N LYS A 153 41.45 -37.70 -3.64
CA LYS A 153 42.46 -37.99 -2.63
C LYS A 153 42.85 -39.45 -2.73
N VAL A 154 44.10 -39.69 -3.11
CA VAL A 154 44.72 -41.01 -3.07
C VAL A 154 45.67 -41.06 -1.88
N ASN A 155 45.48 -42.00 -0.96
CA ASN A 155 46.35 -42.21 0.19
C ASN A 155 46.81 -43.66 0.27
N ASN A 156 48.03 -43.88 0.77
CA ASN A 156 48.57 -45.22 0.98
C ASN A 156 49.00 -45.39 2.44
N THR A 157 48.57 -46.49 3.07
CA THR A 157 49.07 -46.94 4.37
C THR A 157 49.49 -48.40 4.27
N GLY A 158 50.79 -48.63 4.07
CA GLY A 158 51.34 -49.97 3.83
C GLY A 158 50.89 -50.53 2.48
N ASN A 159 50.03 -51.54 2.52
CA ASN A 159 49.47 -52.20 1.32
C ASN A 159 48.01 -51.78 1.05
N ASN A 160 47.46 -50.84 1.83
CA ASN A 160 46.09 -50.36 1.65
C ASN A 160 46.10 -48.99 0.94
N VAL A 161 45.52 -48.95 -0.26
CA VAL A 161 45.31 -47.72 -1.03
C VAL A 161 43.86 -47.29 -0.87
N THR A 162 43.62 -46.10 -0.34
CA THR A 162 42.29 -45.49 -0.26
C THR A 162 42.13 -44.41 -1.33
N VAL A 163 40.96 -44.37 -1.94
CA VAL A 163 40.59 -43.41 -2.99
C VAL A 163 39.30 -42.75 -2.57
N ASP A 164 39.37 -41.47 -2.23
CA ASP A 164 38.26 -40.69 -1.70
C ASP A 164 38.03 -39.43 -2.54
N LEU A 165 36.80 -38.92 -2.59
CA LEU A 165 36.54 -37.58 -3.10
C LEU A 165 37.05 -36.54 -2.08
N ALA A 166 37.67 -35.47 -2.56
CA ALA A 166 37.97 -34.33 -1.70
C ALA A 166 36.67 -33.71 -1.15
N LYS A 167 36.72 -33.16 0.07
CA LYS A 167 35.56 -32.46 0.66
C LYS A 167 35.16 -31.23 -0.16
N ASP A 168 36.17 -30.55 -0.69
CA ASP A 168 36.04 -29.42 -1.59
C ASP A 168 36.55 -29.85 -2.97
N ILE A 169 35.71 -29.68 -3.99
CA ILE A 169 36.04 -30.04 -5.37
C ILE A 169 35.98 -28.80 -6.26
N LYS A 170 36.88 -28.73 -7.24
CA LYS A 170 36.91 -27.70 -8.28
C LYS A 170 36.48 -28.34 -9.59
N VAL A 171 35.31 -27.92 -10.07
CA VAL A 171 34.69 -28.45 -11.28
C VAL A 171 34.08 -27.29 -12.08
N ASP A 172 34.00 -27.44 -13.39
CA ASP A 172 33.36 -26.44 -14.25
C ASP A 172 31.83 -26.49 -14.16
N SER A 173 31.27 -27.69 -13.93
CA SER A 173 29.83 -27.87 -13.77
C SER A 173 29.46 -29.10 -12.95
N VAL A 174 28.30 -29.03 -12.29
CA VAL A 174 27.61 -30.14 -11.65
C VAL A 174 26.19 -30.19 -12.20
N GLN A 175 25.80 -31.33 -12.77
CA GLN A 175 24.44 -31.61 -13.21
C GLN A 175 23.79 -32.62 -12.27
N ALA A 176 22.75 -32.21 -11.54
CA ALA A 176 21.96 -33.05 -10.65
C ALA A 176 20.49 -33.05 -11.10
N GLY A 177 20.11 -34.04 -11.90
CA GLY A 177 18.78 -34.06 -12.54
C GLY A 177 18.61 -32.87 -13.48
N ASN A 178 17.63 -32.01 -13.21
CA ASN A 178 17.36 -30.78 -13.97
C ASN A 178 18.12 -29.55 -13.45
N THR A 179 18.91 -29.69 -12.38
CA THR A 179 19.65 -28.58 -11.76
C THR A 179 21.09 -28.56 -12.24
N THR A 180 21.52 -27.43 -12.77
CA THR A 180 22.91 -27.18 -13.18
C THR A 180 23.52 -26.13 -12.26
N ILE A 181 24.69 -26.42 -11.72
CA ILE A 181 25.57 -25.43 -11.07
C ILE A 181 26.83 -25.32 -11.91
N ASN A 182 27.19 -24.12 -12.35
CA ASN A 182 28.39 -23.86 -13.14
C ASN A 182 28.92 -22.44 -12.88
N ASN A 183 29.88 -22.00 -13.69
CA ASN A 183 30.50 -20.68 -13.58
C ASN A 183 29.52 -19.50 -13.72
N ASN A 184 28.33 -19.70 -14.30
CA ASN A 184 27.29 -18.67 -14.43
C ASN A 184 26.35 -18.62 -13.21
N GLY A 185 26.28 -19.68 -12.38
CA GLY A 185 25.41 -19.78 -11.21
C GLY A 185 24.60 -21.08 -11.14
N LEU A 186 23.40 -21.00 -10.57
CA LEU A 186 22.42 -22.08 -10.39
C LEU A 186 21.26 -21.93 -11.40
N THR A 187 20.94 -22.98 -12.14
CA THR A 187 19.79 -23.02 -13.04
C THR A 187 18.99 -24.30 -12.85
N ILE A 188 17.66 -24.17 -12.73
CA ILE A 188 16.72 -25.30 -12.81
C ILE A 188 16.07 -25.25 -14.20
N LYS A 189 16.20 -26.32 -14.99
CA LYS A 189 15.56 -26.40 -16.32
C LYS A 189 14.06 -26.15 -16.20
N ASP A 190 13.55 -25.24 -17.05
CA ASP A 190 12.15 -24.81 -17.10
C ASP A 190 11.62 -24.26 -15.74
N GLY A 191 12.53 -23.70 -14.93
CA GLY A 191 12.26 -23.21 -13.58
C GLY A 191 13.12 -21.98 -13.21
N PRO A 192 13.24 -21.68 -11.90
CA PRO A 192 14.01 -20.53 -11.41
C PRO A 192 15.52 -20.65 -11.67
N SER A 193 16.20 -19.51 -11.71
CA SER A 193 17.67 -19.44 -11.78
C SER A 193 18.21 -18.31 -10.90
N VAL A 194 19.45 -18.50 -10.42
CA VAL A 194 20.23 -17.51 -9.69
C VAL A 194 21.59 -17.44 -10.37
N THR A 195 21.82 -16.39 -11.15
CA THR A 195 23.01 -16.23 -11.99
C THR A 195 23.70 -14.90 -11.72
N GLN A 196 24.85 -14.68 -12.37
CA GLN A 196 25.52 -13.37 -12.35
C GLN A 196 24.64 -12.22 -12.88
N ALA A 197 23.61 -12.52 -13.70
CA ALA A 197 22.65 -11.52 -14.19
C ALA A 197 21.54 -11.17 -13.18
N GLY A 198 21.43 -11.92 -12.08
CA GLY A 198 20.39 -11.75 -11.06
C GLY A 198 19.54 -13.01 -10.86
N ILE A 199 18.33 -12.81 -10.35
CA ILE A 199 17.37 -13.88 -10.00
C ILE A 199 16.21 -13.85 -10.99
N ASP A 200 15.96 -14.99 -11.64
CA ASP A 200 14.74 -15.23 -12.42
C ASP A 200 13.87 -16.24 -11.67
N ALA A 201 12.63 -15.88 -11.38
CA ALA A 201 11.67 -16.74 -10.70
C ALA A 201 11.05 -17.82 -11.62
N GLY A 202 11.35 -17.81 -12.92
CA GLY A 202 10.86 -18.79 -13.89
C GLY A 202 9.34 -18.79 -14.02
N SER A 203 8.73 -17.60 -14.04
CA SER A 203 7.27 -17.39 -14.07
C SER A 203 6.52 -18.04 -12.89
N LYS A 204 7.17 -18.22 -11.74
CA LYS A 204 6.54 -18.71 -10.50
C LYS A 204 6.41 -17.58 -9.49
N LYS A 205 5.48 -17.75 -8.55
CA LYS A 205 5.35 -16.84 -7.40
C LYS A 205 6.56 -16.99 -6.47
N ILE A 206 7.10 -15.86 -6.00
CA ILE A 206 8.05 -15.83 -4.90
C ILE A 206 7.22 -15.72 -3.61
N THR A 207 7.22 -16.78 -2.80
CA THR A 207 6.43 -16.86 -1.57
C THR A 207 7.31 -16.64 -0.33
N ASN A 208 6.68 -16.39 0.82
CA ASN A 208 7.36 -16.16 2.11
C ASN A 208 8.33 -14.97 2.10
N VAL A 209 7.99 -13.92 1.34
CA VAL A 209 8.71 -12.65 1.34
C VAL A 209 8.20 -11.84 2.54
N ALA A 210 9.08 -11.54 3.50
CA ALA A 210 8.78 -10.66 4.63
C ALA A 210 8.48 -9.22 4.14
N ASP A 211 7.83 -8.40 4.98
CA ASP A 211 7.56 -7.01 4.64
C ASP A 211 8.87 -6.24 4.39
N GLY A 212 9.03 -5.69 3.19
CA GLY A 212 10.17 -4.86 2.82
C GLY A 212 10.02 -3.42 3.31
N SER A 213 11.10 -2.65 3.39
CA SER A 213 10.96 -1.21 3.68
C SER A 213 10.31 -0.46 2.50
N ILE A 214 9.31 0.40 2.78
CA ILE A 214 8.70 1.29 1.78
C ILE A 214 9.26 2.71 1.95
N ALA A 215 10.57 2.85 1.81
CA ALA A 215 11.28 4.13 1.83
C ALA A 215 11.77 4.51 0.43
N GLN A 216 11.98 5.81 0.17
CA GLN A 216 12.32 6.35 -1.16
C GLN A 216 13.47 5.62 -1.87
N ASN A 217 14.46 5.11 -1.13
CA ASN A 217 15.63 4.43 -1.68
C ASN A 217 15.70 2.93 -1.34
N SER A 218 14.61 2.34 -0.85
CA SER A 218 14.57 0.92 -0.50
C SER A 218 14.87 0.03 -1.70
N LYS A 219 15.56 -1.09 -1.44
CA LYS A 219 15.86 -2.16 -2.41
C LYS A 219 15.24 -3.48 -2.00
N ASP A 220 14.39 -3.46 -0.97
CA ASP A 220 13.71 -4.64 -0.48
C ASP A 220 12.58 -5.03 -1.45
N ALA A 221 12.34 -6.33 -1.58
CA ALA A 221 11.13 -6.80 -2.23
C ALA A 221 9.92 -6.43 -1.36
N VAL A 222 8.86 -5.91 -1.98
CA VAL A 222 7.57 -5.69 -1.32
C VAL A 222 6.66 -6.90 -1.56
N ASN A 223 5.94 -7.33 -0.53
CA ASN A 223 5.00 -8.44 -0.65
C ASN A 223 3.55 -7.95 -0.85
N GLY A 224 2.63 -8.88 -1.06
CA GLY A 224 1.22 -8.57 -1.32
C GLY A 224 0.50 -7.88 -0.15
N SER A 225 0.83 -8.19 1.11
CA SER A 225 0.19 -7.55 2.28
C SER A 225 0.51 -6.06 2.36
N GLN A 226 1.72 -5.66 1.97
CA GLN A 226 2.10 -4.24 1.94
C GLN A 226 1.29 -3.45 0.90
N LEU A 227 1.15 -4.01 -0.31
CA LEU A 227 0.30 -3.40 -1.34
C LEU A 227 -1.16 -3.35 -0.90
N HIS A 228 -1.64 -4.41 -0.23
CA HIS A 228 -2.98 -4.47 0.34
C HIS A 228 -3.23 -3.31 1.31
N ASN A 229 -2.34 -3.14 2.29
CA ASN A 229 -2.43 -2.09 3.30
C ASN A 229 -2.38 -0.68 2.70
N MET A 230 -1.61 -0.47 1.63
CA MET A 230 -1.52 0.85 0.97
C MET A 230 -2.82 1.28 0.27
N LEU A 231 -3.58 0.36 -0.32
CA LEU A 231 -4.85 0.69 -0.99
C LEU A 231 -6.08 0.59 -0.07
N GLY A 232 -5.94 -0.13 1.04
CA GLY A 232 -6.96 -0.30 2.08
C GLY A 232 -7.87 -1.51 1.87
N ASP A 233 -8.45 -2.01 2.97
CA ASP A 233 -9.24 -3.26 3.05
C ASP A 233 -10.39 -3.34 2.02
N GLY A 234 -10.97 -2.20 1.66
CA GLY A 234 -12.07 -2.12 0.70
C GLY A 234 -11.66 -2.36 -0.75
N ALA A 235 -10.38 -2.24 -1.12
CA ALA A 235 -9.93 -2.24 -2.51
C ALA A 235 -9.85 -3.64 -3.13
N PHE A 236 -9.74 -4.70 -2.32
CA PHE A 236 -9.51 -6.08 -2.75
C PHE A 236 -10.68 -6.99 -2.35
N VAL A 237 -11.85 -6.76 -2.94
CA VAL A 237 -13.05 -7.55 -2.68
C VAL A 237 -13.09 -8.71 -3.68
N GLY A 238 -12.95 -9.96 -3.22
CA GLY A 238 -12.96 -11.14 -4.10
C GLY A 238 -12.04 -12.29 -3.69
N GLY A 239 -11.18 -12.10 -2.67
CA GLY A 239 -10.36 -13.17 -2.09
C GLY A 239 -9.20 -13.68 -2.95
N ASP A 240 -9.12 -13.28 -4.23
CA ASP A 240 -8.00 -13.60 -5.12
C ASP A 240 -6.76 -12.72 -4.87
N GLY A 241 -6.93 -11.60 -4.15
CA GLY A 241 -5.87 -10.65 -3.81
C GLY A 241 -5.21 -9.98 -5.02
N SER A 242 -5.76 -10.18 -6.22
CA SER A 242 -5.08 -9.85 -7.48
C SER A 242 -5.85 -8.80 -8.29
N THR A 243 -7.14 -8.60 -7.99
CA THR A 243 -7.99 -7.63 -8.68
C THR A 243 -8.37 -6.49 -7.74
N ILE A 244 -8.04 -5.25 -8.11
CA ILE A 244 -8.46 -4.04 -7.40
C ILE A 244 -9.83 -3.62 -7.91
N VAL A 245 -10.83 -3.45 -7.04
CA VAL A 245 -12.22 -3.19 -7.44
C VAL A 245 -12.92 -2.05 -6.71
N ASN A 246 -12.37 -1.53 -5.62
CA ASN A 246 -13.09 -0.56 -4.78
C ASN A 246 -12.12 0.34 -3.98
N ILE A 247 -11.22 1.01 -4.68
CA ILE A 247 -10.25 1.95 -4.07
C ILE A 247 -11.01 3.01 -3.28
N GLY A 248 -10.70 3.16 -1.99
CA GLY A 248 -11.30 4.19 -1.14
C GLY A 248 -12.83 4.09 -0.99
N GLY A 249 -13.44 2.93 -1.26
CA GLY A 249 -14.89 2.76 -1.16
C GLY A 249 -15.69 3.35 -2.33
N THR A 250 -15.04 3.70 -3.45
CA THR A 250 -15.72 4.35 -4.59
C THR A 250 -16.38 3.37 -5.57
N GLY A 251 -16.06 2.07 -5.49
CA GLY A 251 -16.44 1.03 -6.46
C GLY A 251 -15.56 0.98 -7.71
N GLU A 252 -14.43 1.69 -7.71
CA GLU A 252 -13.56 1.85 -8.90
C GLU A 252 -12.25 1.05 -8.76
N THR A 253 -11.69 0.62 -9.89
CA THR A 253 -10.54 -0.28 -9.98
C THR A 253 -9.19 0.45 -10.07
N ASN A 254 -9.20 1.78 -10.23
CA ASN A 254 -8.01 2.61 -10.30
C ASN A 254 -8.23 3.99 -9.66
N ILE A 255 -7.12 4.65 -9.24
CA ILE A 255 -7.15 5.90 -8.47
C ILE A 255 -7.83 7.03 -9.27
N ASN A 256 -7.57 7.10 -10.58
CA ASN A 256 -8.11 8.16 -11.42
C ASN A 256 -9.65 8.11 -11.47
N ASP A 257 -10.22 6.93 -11.67
CA ASP A 257 -11.66 6.76 -11.72
C ASP A 257 -12.30 6.90 -10.34
N ALA A 258 -11.63 6.44 -9.27
CA ALA A 258 -12.06 6.70 -7.90
C ALA A 258 -12.20 8.21 -7.61
N ILE A 259 -11.20 9.02 -7.99
CA ILE A 259 -11.24 10.48 -7.85
C ILE A 259 -12.37 11.09 -8.70
N LYS A 260 -12.55 10.64 -9.95
CA LYS A 260 -13.66 11.10 -10.80
C LYS A 260 -15.02 10.79 -10.17
N SER A 261 -15.19 9.61 -9.57
CA SER A 261 -16.42 9.20 -8.90
C SER A 261 -16.75 10.12 -7.72
N ILE A 262 -15.75 10.45 -6.89
CA ILE A 262 -15.89 11.41 -5.78
C ILE A 262 -16.27 12.80 -6.30
N ASN A 263 -15.57 13.31 -7.32
CA ASN A 263 -15.85 14.63 -7.88
C ASN A 263 -17.25 14.72 -8.50
N GLN A 264 -17.70 13.67 -9.19
CA GLN A 264 -19.06 13.60 -9.72
C GLN A 264 -20.11 13.59 -8.62
N LYS A 265 -19.93 12.79 -7.55
CA LYS A 265 -20.86 12.77 -6.40
C LYS A 265 -20.89 14.12 -5.69
N ALA A 266 -19.75 14.76 -5.46
CA ALA A 266 -19.68 16.08 -4.84
C ALA A 266 -20.42 17.16 -5.67
N GLY A 267 -20.30 17.11 -7.01
CA GLY A 267 -21.00 18.02 -7.91
C GLY A 267 -22.53 17.91 -7.86
N GLN A 268 -23.08 16.73 -7.57
CA GLN A 268 -24.54 16.52 -7.52
C GLN A 268 -25.22 17.17 -6.30
N HIS A 269 -24.50 17.38 -5.21
CA HIS A 269 -25.10 17.84 -3.95
C HIS A 269 -25.13 19.37 -3.77
N THR A 270 -24.52 20.15 -4.66
CA THR A 270 -24.43 21.61 -4.50
C THR A 270 -25.29 22.33 -5.54
N THR A 271 -26.59 22.49 -5.27
CA THR A 271 -27.51 23.27 -6.13
C THR A 271 -28.22 24.35 -5.32
N VAL A 272 -28.13 25.61 -5.78
CA VAL A 272 -28.84 26.77 -5.19
C VAL A 272 -29.41 27.62 -6.34
N LYS A 273 -30.70 27.98 -6.26
CA LYS A 273 -31.39 28.80 -7.27
C LYS A 273 -32.09 29.99 -6.60
N ALA A 274 -31.90 31.19 -7.16
CA ALA A 274 -32.57 32.40 -6.70
C ALA A 274 -34.07 32.39 -7.04
N GLY A 275 -34.91 32.81 -6.09
CA GLY A 275 -36.33 33.11 -6.29
C GLY A 275 -36.57 34.60 -6.64
N GLN A 276 -37.82 34.98 -6.90
CA GLN A 276 -38.23 36.30 -7.43
C GLN A 276 -37.69 37.54 -6.68
N ASN A 277 -37.47 37.46 -5.37
CA ASN A 277 -37.01 38.58 -4.51
C ASN A 277 -35.67 38.27 -3.81
N MET A 278 -34.93 37.27 -4.31
CA MET A 278 -33.67 36.83 -3.72
C MET A 278 -32.52 37.03 -4.72
N THR A 279 -31.36 37.38 -4.21
CA THR A 279 -30.09 37.33 -4.93
C THR A 279 -29.27 36.16 -4.38
N VAL A 280 -28.59 35.44 -5.28
CA VAL A 280 -27.67 34.35 -4.94
C VAL A 280 -26.35 34.65 -5.64
N VAL A 281 -25.30 34.86 -4.87
CA VAL A 281 -23.95 35.14 -5.39
C VAL A 281 -23.03 34.02 -4.97
N ALA A 282 -22.35 33.41 -5.93
CA ALA A 282 -21.32 32.40 -5.68
C ALA A 282 -19.96 33.09 -5.46
N SER A 283 -19.23 32.64 -4.45
CA SER A 283 -17.86 33.05 -4.15
C SER A 283 -17.00 31.82 -3.82
N THR A 284 -15.69 32.01 -3.70
CA THR A 284 -14.77 31.00 -3.18
C THR A 284 -14.48 31.32 -1.71
N ASN A 285 -14.66 30.34 -0.83
CA ASN A 285 -14.34 30.50 0.59
C ASN A 285 -12.83 30.34 0.87
N SER A 286 -12.43 30.50 2.13
CA SER A 286 -11.03 30.42 2.56
C SER A 286 -10.36 29.06 2.36
N THR A 287 -11.13 27.98 2.15
CA THR A 287 -10.61 26.62 1.91
C THR A 287 -10.68 26.22 0.43
N GLY A 288 -11.05 27.14 -0.47
CA GLY A 288 -11.12 26.90 -1.91
C GLY A 288 -12.44 26.28 -2.39
N GLY A 289 -13.44 26.10 -1.52
CA GLY A 289 -14.78 25.62 -1.87
C GLY A 289 -15.70 26.73 -2.36
N THR A 290 -16.75 26.36 -3.11
CA THR A 290 -17.81 27.30 -3.52
C THR A 290 -18.74 27.61 -2.33
N GLU A 291 -18.96 28.90 -2.06
CA GLU A 291 -19.90 29.41 -1.06
C GLU A 291 -20.99 30.25 -1.74
N TYR A 292 -22.23 30.15 -1.27
CA TYR A 292 -23.36 30.90 -1.83
C TYR A 292 -23.91 31.87 -0.78
N THR A 293 -23.77 33.16 -1.04
CA THR A 293 -24.44 34.19 -0.23
C THR A 293 -25.85 34.39 -0.76
N VAL A 294 -26.85 34.21 0.10
CA VAL A 294 -28.27 34.35 -0.22
C VAL A 294 -28.82 35.57 0.52
N ALA A 295 -29.26 36.58 -0.23
CA ALA A 295 -29.78 37.84 0.30
C ALA A 295 -31.11 38.22 -0.37
N THR A 296 -31.84 39.17 0.23
CA THR A 296 -32.97 39.81 -0.45
C THR A 296 -32.44 40.74 -1.55
N ALA A 297 -33.22 40.89 -2.63
CA ALA A 297 -32.92 41.92 -3.63
C ALA A 297 -33.18 43.32 -3.05
N ASP A 298 -32.44 44.32 -3.53
CA ASP A 298 -32.61 45.71 -3.09
C ASP A 298 -34.02 46.23 -3.42
N ASP A 299 -34.50 45.90 -4.62
CA ASP A 299 -35.87 46.14 -5.06
C ASP A 299 -36.68 44.85 -4.97
N VAL A 300 -37.76 44.90 -4.20
CA VAL A 300 -38.66 43.76 -4.00
C VAL A 300 -40.01 44.04 -4.63
N THR A 301 -40.54 43.06 -5.36
CA THR A 301 -41.88 43.13 -5.93
C THR A 301 -42.81 42.21 -5.17
N PHE A 302 -43.91 42.77 -4.67
CA PHE A 302 -45.00 42.02 -4.04
C PHE A 302 -46.29 42.24 -4.82
N LYS A 303 -47.07 41.17 -5.01
CA LYS A 303 -48.42 41.30 -5.58
C LYS A 303 -49.38 41.98 -4.60
N ASN A 304 -49.28 41.64 -3.32
CA ASN A 304 -50.07 42.21 -2.22
C ASN A 304 -49.18 42.35 -0.99
N VAL A 305 -49.38 43.41 -0.21
CA VAL A 305 -48.75 43.59 1.11
C VAL A 305 -49.86 43.76 2.15
N THR A 306 -50.01 42.79 3.05
CA THR A 306 -50.88 42.90 4.22
C THR A 306 -50.01 43.17 5.45
N ALA A 307 -50.00 44.42 5.91
CA ALA A 307 -49.24 44.82 7.09
C ALA A 307 -50.19 45.41 8.15
N GLN A 308 -50.06 44.97 9.40
CA GLN A 308 -50.83 45.57 10.51
C GLN A 308 -50.37 47.00 10.79
N ASN A 309 -49.06 47.24 10.71
CA ASN A 309 -48.44 48.55 10.87
C ASN A 309 -47.38 48.73 9.77
N ILE A 310 -47.37 49.90 9.12
CA ILE A 310 -46.31 50.30 8.19
C ILE A 310 -45.45 51.35 8.88
N LYS A 311 -44.18 51.02 9.14
CA LYS A 311 -43.19 51.98 9.66
C LYS A 311 -42.31 52.43 8.48
N ALA A 312 -42.68 53.55 7.87
CA ALA A 312 -41.94 54.17 6.78
C ALA A 312 -41.79 55.68 7.03
N ASP A 313 -40.70 56.28 6.55
CA ASP A 313 -40.52 57.74 6.64
C ASP A 313 -41.46 58.51 5.70
N ASN A 314 -41.82 57.90 4.57
CA ASN A 314 -42.81 58.41 3.63
C ASN A 314 -43.58 57.23 3.01
N VAL A 315 -44.89 57.38 2.88
CA VAL A 315 -45.75 56.46 2.12
C VAL A 315 -46.35 57.23 0.96
N THR A 316 -45.98 56.85 -0.26
CA THR A 316 -46.54 57.41 -1.50
C THR A 316 -47.46 56.38 -2.14
N VAL A 317 -48.73 56.74 -2.33
CA VAL A 317 -49.72 55.92 -3.06
C VAL A 317 -50.31 56.77 -4.17
N GLY A 318 -49.70 56.71 -5.36
CA GLY A 318 -49.99 57.66 -6.43
C GLY A 318 -49.65 59.09 -6.00
N ASP A 319 -50.61 60.01 -6.08
CA ASP A 319 -50.44 61.43 -5.74
C ASP A 319 -50.62 61.74 -4.23
N VAL A 320 -51.13 60.77 -3.44
CA VAL A 320 -51.32 60.94 -2.00
C VAL A 320 -50.02 60.61 -1.28
N GLN A 321 -49.56 61.52 -0.42
CA GLN A 321 -48.36 61.33 0.38
C GLN A 321 -48.69 61.45 1.87
N ILE A 322 -48.24 60.46 2.64
CA ILE A 322 -48.25 60.48 4.10
C ILE A 322 -46.81 60.61 4.55
N THR A 323 -46.47 61.77 5.11
CA THR A 323 -45.11 62.12 5.57
C THR A 323 -45.13 62.49 7.04
N LYS A 324 -43.95 62.68 7.65
CA LYS A 324 -43.82 63.28 8.98
C LYS A 324 -44.43 64.69 9.10
N ALA A 325 -44.60 65.41 7.99
CA ALA A 325 -45.19 66.75 7.97
C ALA A 325 -46.73 66.74 7.91
N GLY A 326 -47.36 65.57 7.74
CA GLY A 326 -48.81 65.40 7.64
C GLY A 326 -49.24 64.73 6.34
N ILE A 327 -50.51 64.92 6.00
CA ILE A 327 -51.16 64.30 4.84
C ILE A 327 -51.25 65.33 3.70
N ASN A 328 -50.67 65.01 2.55
CA ASN A 328 -50.94 65.72 1.30
C ASN A 328 -51.91 64.88 0.46
N ALA A 329 -53.14 65.39 0.27
CA ALA A 329 -54.18 64.73 -0.50
C ALA A 329 -54.07 64.92 -2.03
N GLY A 330 -53.02 65.58 -2.54
CA GLY A 330 -52.81 65.73 -3.99
C GLY A 330 -53.93 66.53 -4.69
N ASN A 331 -54.38 67.63 -4.07
CA ASN A 331 -55.52 68.45 -4.54
C ASN A 331 -56.85 67.69 -4.70
N LYS A 332 -57.04 66.58 -3.98
CA LYS A 332 -58.32 65.84 -3.98
C LYS A 332 -59.19 66.28 -2.80
N VAL A 333 -60.51 66.19 -3.00
CA VAL A 333 -61.49 66.35 -1.91
C VAL A 333 -61.31 65.20 -0.92
N ILE A 334 -61.22 65.54 0.36
CA ILE A 334 -61.18 64.54 1.44
C ILE A 334 -62.62 64.28 1.89
N THR A 335 -63.17 63.14 1.51
CA THR A 335 -64.48 62.68 2.00
C THR A 335 -64.32 61.92 3.32
N ASN A 336 -65.44 61.71 4.04
CA ASN A 336 -65.48 61.00 5.32
C ASN A 336 -64.67 61.65 6.46
N VAL A 337 -64.49 62.98 6.41
CA VAL A 337 -63.97 63.75 7.54
C VAL A 337 -65.10 63.89 8.58
N SER A 338 -64.94 63.22 9.72
CA SER A 338 -65.85 63.39 10.86
C SER A 338 -65.74 64.81 11.43
N ASP A 339 -66.75 65.26 12.19
CA ASP A 339 -66.73 66.56 12.85
C ASP A 339 -65.48 66.69 13.73
N GLY A 340 -64.61 67.66 13.43
CA GLY A 340 -63.42 67.95 14.23
C GLY A 340 -63.75 68.81 15.45
N ALA A 341 -63.01 68.72 16.53
CA ALA A 341 -63.23 69.59 17.69
C ALA A 341 -63.13 71.09 17.29
N VAL A 342 -64.14 71.91 17.59
CA VAL A 342 -64.12 73.37 17.34
C VAL A 342 -63.80 74.10 18.65
N ASN A 343 -62.51 74.21 18.96
CA ASN A 343 -61.99 74.94 20.13
C ASN A 343 -60.61 75.57 19.81
N SER A 344 -60.11 76.43 20.69
CA SER A 344 -58.90 77.23 20.46
C SER A 344 -57.60 76.42 20.31
N THR A 345 -57.58 75.16 20.74
CA THR A 345 -56.40 74.28 20.69
C THR A 345 -56.47 73.23 19.58
N SER A 346 -57.61 73.08 18.92
CA SER A 346 -57.84 72.02 17.94
C SER A 346 -56.88 72.09 16.76
N LYS A 347 -56.36 70.93 16.36
CA LYS A 347 -55.59 70.70 15.14
C LYS A 347 -56.31 69.74 14.19
N GLU A 348 -57.57 69.45 14.48
CA GLU A 348 -58.39 68.53 13.72
C GLU A 348 -58.92 69.23 12.45
N ALA A 349 -59.17 68.44 11.41
CA ALA A 349 -59.86 68.94 10.23
C ALA A 349 -61.34 69.17 10.57
N VAL A 350 -61.87 70.35 10.23
CA VAL A 350 -63.31 70.62 10.30
C VAL A 350 -63.96 70.32 8.97
N ASN A 351 -65.21 69.86 9.00
CA ASN A 351 -65.97 69.56 7.79
C ASN A 351 -67.03 70.64 7.47
N GLY A 352 -67.69 70.49 6.32
CA GLY A 352 -68.67 71.48 5.84
C GLY A 352 -69.89 71.67 6.75
N SER A 353 -70.35 70.63 7.46
CA SER A 353 -71.48 70.74 8.39
C SER A 353 -71.16 71.68 9.56
N GLN A 354 -69.93 71.67 10.06
CA GLN A 354 -69.52 72.52 11.18
C GLN A 354 -69.45 74.00 10.79
N LEU A 355 -68.93 74.32 9.61
CA LEU A 355 -68.95 75.68 9.07
C LEU A 355 -70.38 76.16 8.84
N ASN A 356 -71.25 75.29 8.33
CA ASN A 356 -72.67 75.59 8.16
C ASN A 356 -73.34 75.94 9.51
N THR A 357 -73.13 75.13 10.55
CA THR A 357 -73.65 75.40 11.90
C THR A 357 -73.17 76.75 12.45
N SER A 358 -71.89 77.09 12.30
CA SER A 358 -71.35 78.39 12.71
C SER A 358 -72.05 79.55 12.00
N ASN A 359 -72.32 79.41 10.70
CA ASN A 359 -72.98 80.45 9.92
C ASN A 359 -74.48 80.59 10.28
N GLN A 360 -75.16 79.51 10.69
CA GLN A 360 -76.53 79.59 11.18
C GLN A 360 -76.63 80.47 12.44
N TYR A 361 -75.71 80.33 13.41
CA TYR A 361 -75.68 81.15 14.63
C TYR A 361 -75.59 82.65 14.37
N ILE A 362 -74.83 83.06 13.34
CA ILE A 362 -74.69 84.47 12.95
C ILE A 362 -76.05 85.02 12.49
N THR A 363 -76.78 84.26 11.68
CA THR A 363 -78.08 84.72 11.14
C THR A 363 -79.16 84.82 12.21
N SER A 364 -79.18 83.87 13.17
CA SER A 364 -80.05 83.97 14.35
C SER A 364 -79.75 85.20 15.20
N SER A 365 -78.47 85.56 15.36
CA SER A 365 -78.05 86.71 16.17
C SER A 365 -78.45 88.06 15.56
N LEU A 366 -78.48 88.16 14.23
CA LEU A 366 -78.95 89.37 13.53
C LEU A 366 -80.48 89.53 13.63
N GLY A 367 -81.25 88.44 13.67
CA GLY A 367 -82.71 88.52 13.65
C GLY A 367 -83.24 89.15 12.36
N GLY A 368 -84.41 89.80 12.39
CA GLY A 368 -84.96 90.53 11.23
C GLY A 368 -85.20 89.68 9.96
N GLY A 369 -85.17 88.34 10.04
CA GLY A 369 -85.31 87.46 8.89
C GLY A 369 -84.00 87.11 8.14
N ALA A 370 -82.82 87.39 8.70
CA ALA A 370 -81.55 86.96 8.12
C ALA A 370 -81.45 85.42 7.97
N LYS A 371 -80.78 84.92 6.92
CA LYS A 371 -80.63 83.48 6.62
C LYS A 371 -79.26 83.14 6.02
N TYR A 372 -78.81 81.89 6.19
CA TYR A 372 -77.62 81.35 5.52
C TYR A 372 -77.99 80.03 4.83
N GLU A 373 -78.00 80.05 3.50
CA GLU A 373 -78.40 78.90 2.68
C GLU A 373 -77.45 78.78 1.48
N ASN A 374 -77.06 77.54 1.16
CA ASN A 374 -76.19 77.21 0.02
C ASN A 374 -74.90 78.04 -0.06
N GLY A 375 -74.28 78.30 1.10
CA GLY A 375 -73.04 79.06 1.17
C GLY A 375 -73.20 80.59 1.17
N LYS A 376 -74.44 81.12 1.18
CA LYS A 376 -74.71 82.56 1.00
C LYS A 376 -75.62 83.14 2.10
N PHE A 377 -75.32 84.36 2.55
CA PHE A 377 -76.14 85.13 3.49
C PHE A 377 -77.26 85.91 2.80
N THR A 378 -78.43 85.95 3.44
CA THR A 378 -79.55 86.87 3.17
C THR A 378 -79.64 87.88 4.32
N PRO A 379 -79.67 89.20 4.05
CA PRO A 379 -79.64 90.24 5.08
C PRO A 379 -80.94 90.32 5.92
N PRO A 380 -80.89 90.87 7.15
CA PRO A 380 -82.08 91.13 7.98
C PRO A 380 -82.93 92.28 7.43
N THR A 381 -84.12 92.49 7.99
CA THR A 381 -85.01 93.64 7.76
C THR A 381 -85.57 94.13 9.11
N TYR A 382 -85.31 95.39 9.44
CA TYR A 382 -85.81 96.08 10.64
C TYR A 382 -86.73 97.23 10.26
N ASN A 383 -87.92 97.32 10.87
CA ASN A 383 -88.90 98.36 10.58
C ASN A 383 -88.92 99.40 11.69
N VAL A 384 -88.63 100.67 11.37
CA VAL A 384 -88.52 101.76 12.34
C VAL A 384 -89.14 103.03 11.75
N ASN A 385 -90.05 103.69 12.48
CA ASN A 385 -90.72 104.94 12.08
C ASN A 385 -91.26 104.93 10.63
N ASN A 386 -92.00 103.87 10.26
CA ASN A 386 -92.51 103.60 8.91
C ASN A 386 -91.45 103.45 7.79
N GLY A 387 -90.16 103.33 8.11
CA GLY A 387 -89.07 102.95 7.19
C GLY A 387 -88.57 101.51 7.42
N SER A 388 -87.85 100.94 6.45
CA SER A 388 -87.32 99.56 6.49
C SER A 388 -85.82 99.52 6.18
N TYR A 389 -85.04 98.82 7.01
CA TYR A 389 -83.56 98.86 7.01
C TYR A 389 -82.97 97.46 7.05
N ASN A 390 -81.95 97.20 6.24
CA ASN A 390 -81.41 95.84 6.05
C ASN A 390 -80.09 95.53 6.76
N ASN A 391 -79.69 96.42 7.68
CA ASN A 391 -78.56 96.26 8.56
C ASN A 391 -78.85 96.98 9.89
N VAL A 392 -78.14 96.58 10.94
CA VAL A 392 -78.36 97.08 12.30
C VAL A 392 -78.05 98.58 12.42
N GLY A 393 -77.01 99.04 11.72
CA GLY A 393 -76.55 100.43 11.79
C GLY A 393 -77.61 101.42 11.31
N ASP A 394 -78.18 101.17 10.14
CA ASP A 394 -79.18 102.06 9.55
C ASP A 394 -80.50 102.08 10.36
N ALA A 395 -80.91 100.93 10.90
CA ALA A 395 -82.13 100.84 11.73
C ALA A 395 -82.04 101.66 13.03
N LEU A 396 -80.88 101.63 13.69
CA LEU A 396 -80.62 102.45 14.88
C LEU A 396 -80.57 103.95 14.54
N GLY A 397 -79.97 104.29 13.39
CA GLY A 397 -79.96 105.66 12.89
C GLY A 397 -81.37 106.24 12.73
N ALA A 398 -82.32 105.46 12.21
CA ALA A 398 -83.71 105.86 12.04
C ALA A 398 -84.46 106.12 13.36
N LEU A 399 -84.23 105.28 14.37
CA LEU A 399 -84.84 105.44 15.70
C LEU A 399 -84.36 106.74 16.37
N ASN A 400 -83.08 107.07 16.20
CA ASN A 400 -82.49 108.30 16.72
C ASN A 400 -83.17 109.55 16.16
N GLN A 401 -83.46 109.58 14.85
CA GLN A 401 -84.15 110.71 14.22
C GLN A 401 -85.58 110.89 14.75
N ALA A 402 -86.32 109.79 14.93
CA ALA A 402 -87.68 109.84 15.49
C ALA A 402 -87.72 110.44 16.91
N ASN A 403 -86.69 110.19 17.72
CA ASN A 403 -86.55 110.80 19.05
C ASN A 403 -86.28 112.31 18.98
N ILE A 404 -85.47 112.78 18.03
CA ILE A 404 -85.20 114.21 17.84
C ILE A 404 -86.50 114.95 17.48
N ASP A 405 -87.30 114.38 16.57
CA ASP A 405 -88.56 115.00 16.12
C ASP A 405 -89.59 115.13 17.26
N LEU A 406 -89.63 114.16 18.19
CA LEU A 406 -90.48 114.23 19.39
C LEU A 406 -90.05 115.35 20.33
N GLY A 407 -88.73 115.53 20.53
CA GLY A 407 -88.18 116.61 21.36
C GLY A 407 -88.62 117.99 20.90
N ASN A 408 -88.53 118.26 19.60
CA ASN A 408 -88.93 119.54 19.00
C ASN A 408 -90.43 119.85 19.21
N LYS A 409 -91.32 118.84 19.12
CA LYS A 409 -92.76 119.03 19.37
C LYS A 409 -93.07 119.45 20.81
N ILE A 410 -92.36 118.91 21.78
CA ILE A 410 -92.57 119.21 23.22
C ILE A 410 -92.14 120.65 23.53
N GLU A 411 -91.03 121.09 22.96
CA GLU A 411 -90.53 122.47 23.13
C GLU A 411 -91.57 123.50 22.64
N GLN A 412 -92.22 123.21 21.50
CA GLN A 412 -93.27 124.05 20.92
C GLN A 412 -94.52 124.17 21.84
N VAL A 413 -94.85 123.13 22.60
CA VAL A 413 -95.97 123.14 23.56
C VAL A 413 -95.66 124.03 24.77
N PHE A 414 -94.42 124.02 25.27
CA PHE A 414 -93.99 124.90 26.36
C PHE A 414 -94.05 126.38 25.95
N TYR A 415 -93.57 126.73 24.76
CA TYR A 415 -93.65 128.10 24.24
C TYR A 415 -95.09 128.63 24.19
N ASN A 416 -96.03 127.83 23.67
CA ASN A 416 -97.45 128.21 23.60
C ASN A 416 -98.12 128.35 24.98
N THR A 417 -97.66 127.57 25.97
CA THR A 417 -98.23 127.58 27.33
C THR A 417 -97.79 128.82 28.11
N ASN A 418 -96.51 129.20 28.04
CA ASN A 418 -95.99 130.39 28.73
C ASN A 418 -96.64 131.69 28.22
N ASN A 419 -96.80 131.85 26.90
CA ASN A 419 -97.47 133.03 26.33
C ASN A 419 -98.91 133.22 26.85
N ARG A 420 -99.61 132.12 27.18
CA ARG A 420 -100.96 132.18 27.74
C ARG A 420 -100.96 132.58 29.21
N ILE A 421 -99.92 132.24 29.97
CA ILE A 421 -99.78 132.58 31.39
C ILE A 421 -99.51 134.08 31.54
N ASP A 422 -98.60 134.66 30.74
CA ASP A 422 -98.29 136.09 30.78
C ASP A 422 -99.53 136.96 30.55
N SER A 423 -100.37 136.61 29.56
CA SER A 423 -101.62 137.33 29.26
C SER A 423 -102.67 137.25 30.39
N LEU A 424 -102.55 136.24 31.26
CA LEU A 424 -103.46 136.04 32.40
C LEU A 424 -103.04 136.92 33.59
N GLU A 425 -101.73 137.07 33.81
CA GLU A 425 -101.14 137.91 34.86
C GLU A 425 -101.44 139.41 34.64
N GLU A 426 -101.40 139.86 33.38
CA GLU A 426 -101.73 141.23 32.97
C GLU A 426 -103.21 141.58 33.27
N LYS A 427 -104.14 140.65 32.99
CA LYS A 427 -105.58 140.85 33.23
C LYS A 427 -105.95 140.89 34.72
N MET A 428 -105.28 140.11 35.56
CA MET A 428 -105.57 140.10 37.00
C MET A 428 -105.08 141.37 37.70
N SER A 429 -103.94 141.92 37.27
CA SER A 429 -103.37 143.15 37.83
C SER A 429 -104.29 144.37 37.63
N ALA A 430 -104.96 144.44 36.48
CA ALA A 430 -105.95 145.49 36.19
C ALA A 430 -107.20 145.41 37.10
N GLY A 431 -107.65 144.21 37.46
CA GLY A 431 -108.85 144.00 38.27
C GLY A 431 -108.72 144.41 39.75
N ILE A 432 -107.53 144.23 40.35
CA ILE A 432 -107.30 144.56 41.78
C ILE A 432 -107.27 146.08 41.99
N ALA A 433 -106.74 146.84 41.03
CA ALA A 433 -106.68 148.31 41.10
C ALA A 433 -108.07 148.95 41.07
N ALA A 434 -109.01 148.41 40.29
CA ALA A 434 -110.38 148.90 40.19
C ALA A 434 -111.15 148.77 41.52
N ASN A 435 -110.89 147.71 42.29
CA ASN A 435 -111.65 147.42 43.50
C ASN A 435 -111.27 148.32 44.71
N ALA A 436 -110.06 148.89 44.73
CA ALA A 436 -109.57 149.71 45.84
C ALA A 436 -110.09 151.17 45.82
N ALA A 437 -110.66 151.66 44.72
CA ALA A 437 -111.10 153.05 44.58
C ALA A 437 -112.52 153.33 45.10
N LEU A 438 -113.33 152.30 45.38
CA LEU A 438 -114.75 152.42 45.74
C LEU A 438 -115.02 152.71 47.24
N GLU A 439 -114.02 152.63 48.12
CA GLU A 439 -114.23 152.68 49.58
C GLU A 439 -114.50 154.11 50.13
N GLN A 440 -114.41 155.19 49.33
CA GLN A 440 -114.56 156.57 49.82
C GLN A 440 -115.77 157.37 49.29
N ALA A 441 -116.69 156.78 48.53
CA ALA A 441 -117.85 157.52 48.00
C ALA A 441 -119.09 157.44 48.94
N PRO A 442 -119.69 158.57 49.35
CA PRO A 442 -120.85 158.57 50.25
C PRO A 442 -122.13 158.01 49.59
N TYR A 443 -122.83 157.18 50.36
CA TYR A 443 -124.03 156.42 50.01
C TYR A 443 -125.26 157.31 49.70
N VAL A 444 -125.93 157.08 48.57
CA VAL A 444 -127.22 157.68 48.20
C VAL A 444 -128.30 156.59 48.16
N PRO A 445 -129.36 156.65 49.01
CA PRO A 445 -130.37 155.59 49.06
C PRO A 445 -131.13 155.46 47.73
N GLY A 446 -131.07 154.27 47.12
CA GLY A 446 -131.82 153.91 45.90
C GLY A 446 -131.01 153.75 44.62
N LYS A 447 -129.67 153.91 44.62
CA LYS A 447 -128.83 153.60 43.45
C LYS A 447 -127.56 152.84 43.83
N VAL A 448 -127.26 151.81 43.04
CA VAL A 448 -126.02 151.03 43.11
C VAL A 448 -124.90 151.82 42.44
N SER A 449 -123.80 152.03 43.14
CA SER A 449 -122.58 152.64 42.60
C SER A 449 -121.66 151.56 42.01
N LEU A 450 -121.36 151.67 40.71
CA LEU A 450 -120.36 150.87 39.98
C LEU A 450 -119.26 151.84 39.50
N ALA A 451 -117.99 151.55 39.82
CA ALA A 451 -116.86 152.15 39.13
C ALA A 451 -116.50 151.26 37.94
N VAL A 452 -116.36 151.87 36.75
CA VAL A 452 -115.77 151.24 35.55
C VAL A 452 -114.27 151.19 35.72
#